data_AF-A0A7W0W6Y4-F1
#
_entry.id   AF-A0A7W0W6Y4-F1
#
_cell.length_a   1.000
_cell.length_b   1.000
_cell.length_c   1.000
_cell.angle_alpha   90.00
_cell.angle_beta   90.00
_cell.angle_gamma   90.00
#
_symmetry.space_group_name_H-M   'P 1'
#
loop_
_entity.id
_entity.type
_entity.pdbx_description
1 polymer ?
#
loop_
_entity_poly.entity_id
_entity_poly.type
_entity_poly.pdbx_seq_one_letter_code
_entity_poly.pdbx_strand_id
1 'polypeptide(L)'
;MALTQPRLPFLPRLREHRDVRRYRQHLLEGNVLARSATLLPHLQRLPITVQPAAGGPAVSLLVALESSPRIRLISGPSSGRALIMRQLCLQWAHGIALPQTRLPFLYHLPANEPPTTPPFDIIQRELSGLGFEHNELMIKRSLAAGMWLFLLEGWDELDREHQQIWARWLTACSERYPALATVVSTGPLAPQWTYFDDWEIVGWDSRSSAD
;
A
#
# COMPACT_ATOMS: atom_id res chain seq x y z
N MET A 1 -1.59 -0.12 34.61
CA MET A 1 -2.78 0.45 33.95
C MET A 1 -2.77 -0.01 32.50
N ALA A 2 -3.60 -1.01 32.16
CA ALA A 2 -3.66 -1.56 30.81
C ALA A 2 -4.69 -0.77 30.00
N LEU A 3 -4.24 -0.09 28.95
CA LEU A 3 -5.12 0.56 27.98
C LEU A 3 -5.79 -0.53 27.14
N THR A 4 -7.01 -0.89 27.51
CA THR A 4 -7.93 -1.66 26.67
C THR A 4 -8.15 -0.91 25.35
N GLN A 5 -7.57 -1.43 24.27
CA GLN A 5 -7.86 -0.96 22.92
C GLN A 5 -9.37 -1.14 22.63
N PRO A 6 -10.06 -0.12 22.10
CA PRO A 6 -11.46 -0.26 21.73
C PRO A 6 -11.56 -1.19 20.52
N ARG A 7 -12.00 -2.43 20.75
CA ARG A 7 -12.47 -3.32 19.68
C ARG A 7 -13.78 -2.76 19.16
N LEU A 8 -13.75 -2.07 18.02
CA LEU A 8 -14.96 -1.62 17.32
C LEU A 8 -15.83 -2.86 16.99
N PRO A 9 -17.03 -3.00 17.59
CA PRO A 9 -17.83 -4.24 17.52
C PRO A 9 -18.63 -4.39 16.22
N PHE A 10 -18.35 -3.59 15.19
CA PHE A 10 -19.23 -3.39 14.04
C PHE A 10 -18.61 -3.77 12.68
N LEU A 11 -17.55 -4.57 12.64
CA LEU A 11 -17.10 -5.21 11.39
C LEU A 11 -17.06 -6.74 11.52
N PRO A 12 -18.23 -7.40 11.65
CA PRO A 12 -18.30 -8.84 11.48
C PRO A 12 -18.27 -9.12 9.96
N ARG A 13 -17.24 -9.83 9.50
CA ARG A 13 -17.21 -10.79 8.35
C ARG A 13 -16.01 -10.70 7.39
N LEU A 14 -15.34 -9.55 7.22
CA LEU A 14 -14.10 -9.50 6.40
C LEU A 14 -12.88 -10.17 7.07
N ARG A 15 -13.05 -10.62 8.32
CA ARG A 15 -12.08 -11.42 9.08
C ARG A 15 -12.45 -12.90 9.11
N GLU A 16 -13.28 -13.40 8.20
CA GLU A 16 -13.29 -14.84 8.01
C GLU A 16 -11.88 -15.25 7.59
N HIS A 17 -11.23 -16.09 8.39
CA HIS A 17 -9.89 -16.62 8.10
C HIS A 17 -9.80 -17.17 6.68
N ARG A 18 -10.93 -17.56 6.09
CA ARG A 18 -11.07 -18.01 4.71
C ARG A 18 -10.76 -16.93 3.67
N ASP A 19 -11.33 -15.73 3.79
CA ASP A 19 -11.13 -14.66 2.79
C ASP A 19 -9.70 -14.14 2.83
N VAL A 20 -9.16 -13.95 4.03
CA VAL A 20 -7.75 -13.58 4.21
C VAL A 20 -6.83 -14.67 3.65
N ARG A 21 -7.10 -15.95 3.91
CA ARG A 21 -6.31 -17.06 3.33
C ARG A 21 -6.41 -17.10 1.81
N ARG A 22 -7.61 -16.93 1.25
CA ARG A 22 -7.83 -16.87 -0.20
C ARG A 22 -7.08 -15.70 -0.82
N TYR A 23 -7.11 -14.54 -0.18
CA TYR A 23 -6.39 -13.37 -0.68
C TYR A 23 -4.87 -13.54 -0.59
N ARG A 24 -4.35 -14.15 0.49
CA ARG A 24 -2.94 -14.54 0.57
C ARG A 24 -2.55 -15.49 -0.56
N GLN A 25 -3.36 -16.51 -0.80
CA GLN A 25 -3.14 -17.45 -1.88
C GLN A 25 -3.16 -16.74 -3.25
N HIS A 26 -4.11 -15.83 -3.48
CA HIS A 26 -4.18 -15.01 -4.69
C HIS A 26 -2.90 -14.17 -4.91
N LEU A 27 -2.35 -13.57 -3.85
CA LEU A 27 -1.07 -12.84 -3.93
C LEU A 27 0.10 -13.78 -4.27
N LEU A 28 0.13 -14.99 -3.69
CA LEU A 28 1.18 -15.99 -3.94
C LEU A 28 1.08 -16.63 -5.33
N GLU A 29 -0.12 -16.79 -5.87
CA GLU A 29 -0.39 -17.29 -7.23
C GLU A 29 0.05 -16.29 -8.32
N GLY A 30 0.41 -15.07 -7.92
CA GLY A 30 1.35 -14.25 -8.67
C GLY A 30 0.75 -13.41 -9.80
N ASN A 31 -0.57 -13.39 -10.02
CA ASN A 31 -1.16 -12.50 -11.05
C ASN A 31 -0.93 -11.01 -10.72
N VAL A 32 -1.05 -10.63 -9.45
CA VAL A 32 -0.76 -9.26 -8.97
C VAL A 32 0.75 -8.96 -8.97
N LEU A 33 1.57 -10.02 -8.93
CA LEU A 33 3.03 -9.94 -8.88
C LEU A 33 3.68 -10.36 -10.21
N ALA A 34 2.90 -10.51 -11.29
CA ALA A 34 3.34 -11.15 -12.54
C ALA A 34 4.50 -10.39 -13.18
N ARG A 35 4.52 -9.06 -13.02
CA ARG A 35 5.63 -8.18 -13.43
C ARG A 35 6.94 -8.43 -12.67
N SER A 36 6.92 -9.24 -11.63
CA SER A 36 8.05 -9.60 -10.78
C SER A 36 8.15 -11.12 -10.57
N ALA A 37 7.47 -11.93 -11.38
CA ALA A 37 7.38 -13.39 -11.24
C ALA A 37 8.76 -14.06 -11.13
N THR A 38 9.72 -13.62 -11.94
CA THR A 38 11.10 -14.14 -11.94
C THR A 38 11.86 -13.81 -10.66
N LEU A 39 11.51 -12.71 -9.99
CA LEU A 39 12.18 -12.24 -8.79
C LEU A 39 11.49 -12.74 -7.51
N LEU A 40 10.25 -13.25 -7.60
CA LEU A 40 9.45 -13.72 -6.45
C LEU A 40 10.22 -14.57 -5.42
N PRO A 41 11.05 -15.56 -5.81
CA PRO A 41 11.76 -16.39 -4.83
C PRO A 41 12.79 -15.61 -3.99
N HIS A 42 13.32 -14.51 -4.54
CA HIS A 42 14.38 -13.72 -3.93
C HIS A 42 13.86 -12.42 -3.31
N LEU A 43 12.71 -11.92 -3.80
CA LEU A 43 12.13 -10.64 -3.45
C LEU A 43 11.87 -10.52 -1.95
N GLN A 44 11.42 -11.59 -1.30
CA GLN A 44 11.11 -11.60 0.14
C GLN A 44 12.30 -11.17 1.01
N ARG A 45 13.53 -11.51 0.59
CA ARG A 45 14.77 -11.34 1.37
C ARG A 45 15.60 -10.14 0.94
N LEU A 46 15.15 -9.37 -0.05
CA LEU A 46 15.90 -8.21 -0.48
C LEU A 46 15.96 -7.18 0.66
N PRO A 47 17.15 -6.71 1.08
CA PRO A 47 17.27 -5.71 2.12
C PRO A 47 16.99 -4.32 1.54
N ILE A 48 15.75 -4.10 1.07
CA ILE A 48 15.32 -2.80 0.55
C ILE A 48 14.90 -1.92 1.72
N THR A 49 15.61 -0.81 1.88
CA THR A 49 15.36 0.15 2.97
C THR A 49 14.87 1.49 2.46
N VAL A 50 14.08 2.15 3.28
CA VAL A 50 13.57 3.51 3.08
C VAL A 50 14.02 4.44 4.20
N GLN A 51 14.07 5.73 3.93
CA GLN A 51 14.43 6.77 4.90
C GLN A 51 13.53 8.00 4.67
N PRO A 52 13.23 8.80 5.71
CA PRO A 52 12.53 10.06 5.53
C PRO A 52 13.32 11.01 4.63
N ALA A 53 12.65 11.73 3.73
CA ALA A 53 13.29 12.70 2.84
C ALA A 53 13.95 13.87 3.62
N ALA A 54 13.44 14.17 4.82
CA ALA A 54 14.02 15.15 5.74
C ALA A 54 15.32 14.68 6.43
N GLY A 55 15.74 13.42 6.20
CA GLY A 55 16.85 12.77 6.89
C GLY A 55 16.39 11.91 8.07
N GLY A 56 17.17 10.88 8.40
CA GLY A 56 16.83 9.89 9.43
C GLY A 56 17.55 8.55 9.24
N PRO A 57 17.27 7.52 10.05
CA PRO A 57 17.80 6.18 9.81
C PRO A 57 17.12 5.50 8.62
N ALA A 58 17.87 4.68 7.88
CA ALA A 58 17.31 3.77 6.90
C ALA A 58 16.66 2.58 7.63
N VAL A 59 15.39 2.29 7.31
CA VAL A 59 14.58 1.25 7.94
C VAL A 59 13.81 0.46 6.88
N SER A 60 13.19 -0.67 7.26
CA SER A 60 12.28 -1.36 6.34
C SER A 60 10.99 -0.55 6.14
N LEU A 61 10.29 -0.75 5.01
CA LEU A 61 8.99 -0.11 4.77
C LEU A 61 7.96 -0.45 5.86
N LEU A 62 8.05 -1.67 6.42
CA LEU A 62 7.18 -2.09 7.52
C LEU A 62 7.38 -1.21 8.77
N VAL A 63 8.64 -0.93 9.14
CA VAL A 63 8.97 -0.06 10.28
C VAL A 63 8.58 1.39 9.99
N ALA A 64 8.80 1.87 8.77
CA ALA A 64 8.36 3.21 8.37
C ALA A 64 6.84 3.39 8.57
N LEU A 65 6.04 2.37 8.21
CA LEU A 65 4.57 2.37 8.35
C LEU A 65 4.05 2.37 9.79
N GLU A 66 4.89 2.05 10.78
CA GLU A 66 4.55 2.18 12.20
C GLU A 66 4.61 3.64 12.65
N SER A 67 5.61 4.38 12.15
CA SER A 67 5.79 5.80 12.44
C SER A 67 4.91 6.72 11.58
N SER A 68 4.72 6.37 10.31
CA SER A 68 3.96 7.14 9.34
C SER A 68 3.01 6.21 8.57
N PRO A 69 1.70 6.24 8.86
CA PRO A 69 0.75 5.40 8.13
C PRO A 69 0.54 5.85 6.68
N ARG A 70 1.03 7.05 6.30
CA ARG A 70 0.78 7.67 5.00
C ARG A 70 2.08 8.14 4.39
N ILE A 71 2.62 7.32 3.50
CA ILE A 71 3.94 7.49 2.93
C ILE A 71 3.82 7.83 1.46
N ARG A 72 4.49 8.89 1.03
CA ARG A 72 4.80 9.13 -0.37
C ARG A 72 6.23 8.65 -0.61
N LEU A 73 6.36 7.58 -1.39
CA LEU A 73 7.65 6.99 -1.70
C LEU A 73 8.23 7.64 -2.96
N ILE A 74 9.11 8.61 -2.73
CA ILE A 74 9.74 9.45 -3.74
C ILE A 74 11.05 8.81 -4.18
N SER A 75 11.15 8.39 -5.43
CA SER A 75 12.41 7.90 -5.98
C SER A 75 12.40 8.00 -7.51
N GLY A 76 13.58 8.00 -8.12
CA GLY A 76 13.71 8.04 -9.59
C GLY A 76 13.11 6.81 -10.30
N PRO A 77 13.06 6.83 -11.64
CA PRO A 77 12.71 5.65 -12.44
C PRO A 77 13.60 4.45 -12.07
N SER A 78 13.04 3.24 -12.11
CA SER A 78 13.77 1.98 -11.84
C SER A 78 14.41 1.82 -10.45
N SER A 79 14.07 2.69 -9.49
CA SER A 79 14.54 2.65 -8.09
C SER A 79 14.05 1.47 -7.24
N GLY A 80 13.13 0.65 -7.76
CA GLY A 80 12.54 -0.46 -7.01
C GLY A 80 11.32 -0.09 -6.16
N ARG A 81 10.68 1.07 -6.37
CA ARG A 81 9.42 1.48 -5.69
C ARG A 81 8.33 0.43 -5.74
N ALA A 82 8.11 -0.15 -6.91
CA ALA A 82 7.14 -1.23 -7.05
C ALA A 82 7.62 -2.53 -6.37
N LEU A 83 8.92 -2.80 -6.39
CA LEU A 83 9.49 -3.99 -5.75
C LEU A 83 9.29 -3.96 -4.23
N ILE A 84 9.55 -2.84 -3.55
CA ILE A 84 9.41 -2.78 -2.09
C ILE A 84 7.95 -2.95 -1.62
N MET A 85 6.97 -2.43 -2.37
CA MET A 85 5.55 -2.62 -2.06
C MET A 85 5.12 -4.08 -2.31
N ARG A 86 5.57 -4.68 -3.42
CA ARG A 86 5.36 -6.11 -3.71
C ARG A 86 6.02 -7.02 -2.68
N GLN A 87 7.21 -6.65 -2.19
CA GLN A 87 7.90 -7.35 -1.11
C GLN A 87 7.04 -7.39 0.14
N LEU A 88 6.46 -6.24 0.52
CA LEU A 88 5.60 -6.14 1.70
C LEU A 88 4.36 -7.03 1.57
N CYS A 89 3.72 -7.06 0.39
CA CYS A 89 2.61 -7.97 0.10
C CYS A 89 3.01 -9.44 0.26
N LEU A 90 4.16 -9.83 -0.29
CA LEU A 90 4.67 -11.20 -0.19
C LEU A 90 5.01 -11.59 1.25
N GLN A 91 5.71 -10.73 1.97
CA GLN A 91 6.02 -10.94 3.38
C GLN A 91 4.73 -11.16 4.17
N TRP A 92 3.70 -10.35 3.95
CA TRP A 92 2.39 -10.53 4.57
C TRP A 92 1.70 -11.83 4.16
N ALA A 93 1.76 -12.19 2.88
CA ALA A 93 1.17 -13.42 2.36
C ALA A 93 1.81 -14.67 3.00
N HIS A 94 3.12 -14.62 3.26
CA HIS A 94 3.88 -15.64 4.00
C HIS A 94 3.71 -15.58 5.53
N GLY A 95 2.90 -14.65 6.05
CA GLY A 95 2.52 -14.63 7.46
C GLY A 95 3.22 -13.58 8.32
N ILE A 96 4.06 -12.72 7.74
CA ILE A 96 4.57 -11.54 8.47
C ILE A 96 3.40 -10.62 8.80
N ALA A 97 3.26 -10.25 10.07
CA ALA A 97 2.19 -9.37 10.51
C ALA A 97 2.47 -7.92 10.06
N LEU A 98 1.46 -7.26 9.51
CA LEU A 98 1.52 -5.82 9.26
C LEU A 98 1.08 -5.04 10.50
N PRO A 99 1.54 -3.79 10.66
CA PRO A 99 1.09 -2.90 11.72
C PRO A 99 -0.43 -2.83 11.78
N GLN A 100 -0.99 -2.89 12.98
CA GLN A 100 -2.44 -2.81 13.23
C GLN A 100 -3.27 -3.87 12.49
N THR A 101 -2.67 -4.99 12.08
CA THR A 101 -3.36 -6.11 11.39
C THR A 101 -4.03 -5.72 10.07
N ARG A 102 -3.44 -4.76 9.35
CA ARG A 102 -3.95 -4.28 8.06
C ARG A 102 -3.84 -5.35 6.96
N LEU A 103 -4.70 -5.23 5.95
CA LEU A 103 -4.68 -5.99 4.71
C LEU A 103 -4.01 -5.14 3.61
N PRO A 104 -2.91 -5.59 2.99
CA PRO A 104 -2.28 -4.84 1.93
C PRO A 104 -3.12 -4.95 0.66
N PHE A 105 -3.50 -3.83 0.06
CA PHE A 105 -4.17 -3.76 -1.23
C PHE A 105 -3.22 -3.10 -2.23
N LEU A 106 -2.55 -3.93 -3.04
CA LEU A 106 -1.63 -3.48 -4.07
C LEU A 106 -2.40 -3.19 -5.35
N TYR A 107 -2.28 -1.95 -5.83
CA TYR A 107 -3.01 -1.49 -7.00
C TYR A 107 -2.14 -0.62 -7.91
N HIS A 108 -2.11 -0.98 -9.19
CA HIS A 108 -1.47 -0.19 -10.23
C HIS A 108 -2.47 0.82 -10.77
N LEU A 109 -2.18 2.11 -10.62
CA LEU A 109 -3.09 3.17 -11.03
C LEU A 109 -3.33 3.12 -12.54
N PRO A 110 -4.60 3.19 -12.99
CA PRO A 110 -4.93 2.97 -14.39
C PRO A 110 -4.73 4.25 -15.19
N ALA A 111 -3.82 4.22 -16.17
CA ALA A 111 -3.56 5.36 -17.06
C ALA A 111 -4.65 5.56 -18.14
N ASN A 112 -5.49 4.54 -18.37
CA ASN A 112 -6.46 4.52 -19.48
C ASN A 112 -7.93 4.63 -19.02
N GLU A 113 -8.19 4.83 -17.73
CA GLU A 113 -9.57 5.06 -17.27
C GLU A 113 -10.06 6.44 -17.73
N PRO A 114 -11.35 6.62 -17.98
CA PRO A 114 -11.89 7.95 -18.24
C PRO A 114 -11.69 8.86 -17.00
N PRO A 115 -11.30 10.14 -17.17
CA PRO A 115 -11.19 11.09 -16.07
C PRO A 115 -12.49 11.29 -15.28
N THR A 116 -13.63 10.95 -15.89
CA THR A 116 -14.96 11.03 -15.27
C THR A 116 -15.23 9.91 -14.28
N THR A 117 -14.48 8.80 -14.32
CA THR A 117 -14.69 7.66 -13.41
C THR A 117 -14.08 7.99 -12.03
N PRO A 118 -14.89 8.04 -10.95
CA PRO A 118 -14.39 8.35 -9.62
C PRO A 118 -13.38 7.30 -9.12
N PRO A 119 -12.24 7.72 -8.51
CA PRO A 119 -11.27 6.77 -7.95
C PRO A 119 -11.86 5.78 -6.95
N PHE A 120 -12.88 6.18 -6.17
CA PHE A 120 -13.56 5.28 -5.25
C PHE A 120 -14.25 4.11 -5.98
N ASP A 121 -14.89 4.38 -7.12
CA ASP A 121 -15.60 3.36 -7.89
C ASP A 121 -14.63 2.35 -8.51
N ILE A 122 -13.46 2.84 -8.94
CA ILE A 122 -12.35 2.00 -9.39
C ILE A 122 -11.91 1.08 -8.24
N ILE A 123 -11.56 1.63 -7.08
CA ILE A 123 -11.11 0.85 -5.93
C ILE A 123 -12.17 -0.16 -5.47
N GLN A 124 -13.45 0.23 -5.48
CA GLN A 124 -14.56 -0.66 -5.15
C GLN A 124 -14.65 -1.83 -6.12
N ARG A 125 -14.56 -1.57 -7.43
CA ARG A 125 -14.58 -2.62 -8.46
C ARG A 125 -13.42 -3.60 -8.29
N GLU A 126 -12.22 -3.10 -8.00
CA GLU A 126 -11.02 -3.92 -7.82
C GLU A 126 -11.09 -4.78 -6.57
N LEU A 127 -11.49 -4.19 -5.42
CA LEU A 127 -11.72 -4.95 -4.19
C LEU A 127 -12.78 -6.03 -4.37
N SER A 128 -13.85 -5.72 -5.11
CA SER A 128 -14.91 -6.67 -5.46
C SER A 128 -14.37 -7.82 -6.32
N GLY A 129 -13.53 -7.51 -7.31
CA GLY A 129 -12.88 -8.51 -8.17
C GLY A 129 -11.95 -9.46 -7.40
N LEU A 130 -11.37 -9.02 -6.29
CA LEU A 130 -10.59 -9.85 -5.36
C LEU A 130 -11.45 -10.73 -4.44
N GLY A 131 -12.79 -10.63 -4.56
CA GLY A 131 -13.75 -11.39 -3.76
C GLY A 131 -14.11 -10.74 -2.43
N PHE A 132 -13.73 -9.47 -2.20
CA PHE A 132 -14.19 -8.71 -1.04
C PHE A 132 -15.61 -8.15 -1.27
N GLU A 133 -16.24 -7.68 -0.19
CA GLU A 133 -17.61 -7.15 -0.20
C GLU A 133 -17.83 -6.11 -1.30
N HIS A 134 -18.92 -6.27 -2.06
CA HIS A 134 -19.26 -5.38 -3.19
C HIS A 134 -20.10 -4.17 -2.75
N ASN A 135 -20.57 -4.19 -1.50
CA ASN A 135 -21.40 -3.13 -0.94
C ASN A 135 -20.54 -1.91 -0.56
N GLU A 136 -20.82 -0.78 -1.20
CA GLU A 136 -20.18 0.52 -0.94
C GLU A 136 -20.10 0.87 0.56
N LEU A 137 -21.19 0.64 1.31
CA LEU A 137 -21.22 0.93 2.74
C LEU A 137 -20.21 0.08 3.51
N MET A 138 -20.06 -1.19 3.14
CA MET A 138 -19.11 -2.10 3.77
C MET A 138 -17.66 -1.70 3.46
N ILE A 139 -17.39 -1.31 2.22
CA ILE A 139 -16.07 -0.78 1.83
C ILE A 139 -15.75 0.48 2.64
N LYS A 140 -16.66 1.46 2.67
CA LYS A 140 -16.49 2.68 3.46
C LYS A 140 -16.24 2.40 4.95
N ARG A 141 -16.96 1.44 5.55
CA ARG A 141 -16.74 1.02 6.94
C ARG A 141 -15.37 0.37 7.14
N SER A 142 -14.92 -0.45 6.20
CA SER A 142 -13.60 -1.08 6.26
C SER A 142 -12.45 -0.06 6.14
N LEU A 143 -12.61 0.98 5.31
CA LEU A 143 -11.69 2.11 5.23
C LEU A 143 -11.67 2.89 6.55
N ALA A 144 -12.85 3.23 7.08
CA ALA A 144 -12.99 3.95 8.34
C ALA A 144 -12.38 3.21 9.54
N ALA A 145 -12.44 1.87 9.54
CA ALA A 145 -11.82 1.06 10.56
C ALA A 145 -10.31 0.85 10.38
N GLY A 146 -9.69 1.42 9.33
CA GLY A 146 -8.27 1.28 9.06
C GLY A 146 -7.86 -0.16 8.73
N MET A 147 -8.76 -0.95 8.14
CA MET A 147 -8.45 -2.33 7.78
C MET A 147 -7.44 -2.44 6.64
N TRP A 148 -7.35 -1.43 5.79
CA TRP A 148 -6.59 -1.48 4.56
C TRP A 148 -5.26 -0.74 4.69
N LEU A 149 -4.26 -1.30 4.01
CA LEU A 149 -3.03 -0.61 3.63
C LEU A 149 -3.03 -0.51 2.11
N PHE A 150 -3.28 0.67 1.57
CA PHE A 150 -3.21 0.90 0.13
C PHE A 150 -1.75 1.02 -0.31
N LEU A 151 -1.36 0.28 -1.34
CA LEU A 151 -0.05 0.34 -1.96
C LEU A 151 -0.27 0.70 -3.43
N LEU A 152 -0.09 1.97 -3.76
CA LEU A 152 -0.47 2.54 -5.06
C LEU A 152 0.77 2.75 -5.93
N GLU A 153 0.78 2.05 -7.06
CA GLU A 153 1.85 2.05 -8.07
C GLU A 153 1.44 2.81 -9.33
N GLY A 154 2.40 3.14 -10.20
CA GLY A 154 2.10 3.68 -11.53
C GLY A 154 1.73 5.17 -11.56
N TRP A 155 2.00 5.93 -10.50
CA TRP A 155 1.72 7.37 -10.47
C TRP A 155 2.31 8.13 -11.66
N ASP A 156 3.55 7.80 -12.01
CA ASP A 156 4.29 8.46 -13.09
C ASP A 156 3.79 8.07 -14.48
N GLU A 157 2.94 7.04 -14.58
CA GLU A 157 2.29 6.61 -15.83
C GLU A 157 0.98 7.38 -16.09
N LEU A 158 0.44 8.03 -15.05
CA LEU A 158 -0.74 8.88 -15.17
C LEU A 158 -0.39 10.20 -15.85
N ASP A 159 -1.28 10.71 -16.70
CA ASP A 159 -1.20 12.09 -17.13
C ASP A 159 -1.49 13.07 -15.98
N ARG A 160 -1.28 14.37 -16.23
CA ARG A 160 -1.46 15.41 -15.20
C ARG A 160 -2.89 15.49 -14.68
N GLU A 161 -3.89 15.26 -15.52
CA GLU A 161 -5.30 15.36 -15.11
C GLU A 161 -5.65 14.22 -14.14
N HIS A 162 -5.28 12.99 -14.49
CA HIS A 162 -5.47 11.82 -13.64
C HIS A 162 -4.70 11.95 -12.32
N GLN A 163 -3.46 12.45 -12.35
CA GLN A 163 -2.70 12.74 -11.13
C GLN A 163 -3.44 13.73 -10.22
N GLN A 164 -4.04 14.79 -10.77
CA GLN A 164 -4.80 15.76 -9.98
C GLN A 164 -6.09 15.16 -9.39
N ILE A 165 -6.79 14.31 -10.13
CA ILE A 165 -7.99 13.61 -9.66
C ILE A 165 -7.63 12.68 -8.51
N TRP A 166 -6.62 11.83 -8.69
CA TRP A 166 -6.17 10.90 -7.65
C TRP A 166 -5.61 11.62 -6.43
N ALA A 167 -4.82 12.68 -6.60
CA ALA A 167 -4.25 13.42 -5.47
C ALA A 167 -5.34 14.09 -4.62
N ARG A 168 -6.35 14.71 -5.27
CA ARG A 168 -7.51 15.27 -4.57
C ARG A 168 -8.30 14.20 -3.84
N TRP A 169 -8.56 13.06 -4.50
CA TRP A 169 -9.28 11.96 -3.87
C TRP A 169 -8.51 11.38 -2.69
N LEU A 170 -7.20 11.14 -2.82
CA LEU A 170 -6.35 10.62 -1.74
C LEU A 170 -6.31 11.58 -0.54
N THR A 171 -6.25 12.89 -0.80
CA THR A 171 -6.30 13.93 0.24
C THR A 171 -7.65 13.87 0.99
N ALA A 172 -8.76 13.90 0.26
CA ALA A 172 -10.10 13.82 0.86
C ALA A 172 -10.35 12.49 1.59
N CYS A 173 -9.84 11.39 1.04
CA CYS A 173 -9.89 10.06 1.64
C CYS A 173 -9.10 10.01 2.94
N SER A 174 -7.92 10.62 2.96
CA SER A 174 -7.04 10.71 4.13
C SER A 174 -7.66 11.57 5.25
N GLU A 175 -8.34 12.65 4.90
CA GLU A 175 -9.09 13.46 5.87
C GLU A 175 -10.30 12.70 6.43
N ARG A 176 -11.07 12.04 5.57
CA ARG A 176 -12.28 11.31 5.95
C ARG A 176 -12.01 10.02 6.73
N TYR A 177 -10.91 9.33 6.44
CA TYR A 177 -10.54 8.05 7.03
C TYR A 177 -9.14 8.12 7.66
N PRO A 178 -9.00 8.74 8.85
CA PRO A 178 -7.71 8.93 9.52
C PRO A 178 -6.93 7.64 9.78
N ALA A 179 -7.64 6.51 9.96
CA ALA A 179 -7.05 5.21 10.21
C ALA A 179 -6.55 4.47 8.93
N LEU A 180 -6.90 4.97 7.74
CA LEU A 180 -6.43 4.39 6.47
C LEU A 180 -4.95 4.65 6.30
N ALA A 181 -4.19 3.57 6.09
CA ALA A 181 -2.78 3.63 5.73
C ALA A 181 -2.60 3.53 4.23
N THR A 182 -1.66 4.31 3.70
CA THR A 182 -1.45 4.44 2.25
C THR A 182 0.03 4.65 1.96
N VAL A 183 0.56 3.90 1.00
CA VAL A 183 1.84 4.16 0.36
C VAL A 183 1.58 4.49 -1.09
N VAL A 184 2.09 5.61 -1.58
CA VAL A 184 2.00 5.98 -3.00
C VAL A 184 3.40 6.16 -3.54
N SER A 185 3.76 5.43 -4.60
CA SER A 185 5.04 5.66 -5.30
C SER A 185 4.93 6.84 -6.25
N THR A 186 5.74 7.89 -6.07
CA THR A 186 5.75 9.07 -6.96
C THR A 186 7.16 9.40 -7.43
N GLY A 187 7.31 10.03 -8.59
CA GLY A 187 8.59 10.53 -9.06
C GLY A 187 9.09 11.71 -8.20
N PRO A 188 10.37 12.10 -8.36
CA PRO A 188 11.02 13.15 -7.56
C PRO A 188 10.41 14.54 -7.78
N LEU A 189 9.71 14.75 -8.89
CA LEU A 189 9.12 16.04 -9.26
C LEU A 189 7.67 16.19 -8.80
N ALA A 190 7.11 15.18 -8.11
CA ALA A 190 5.74 15.28 -7.62
C ALA A 190 5.66 16.31 -6.47
N PRO A 191 4.71 17.26 -6.52
CA PRO A 191 4.55 18.24 -5.45
C PRO A 191 4.20 17.54 -4.13
N GLN A 192 4.58 18.14 -3.01
CA GLN A 192 4.23 17.65 -1.69
C GLN A 192 2.71 17.60 -1.52
N TRP A 193 2.21 16.53 -0.89
CA TRP A 193 0.78 16.37 -0.62
C TRP A 193 0.50 16.47 0.87
N THR A 194 -0.59 17.15 1.21
CA THR A 194 -1.09 17.21 2.57
C THR A 194 -1.38 15.79 3.08
N TYR A 195 -1.05 15.53 4.34
CA TYR A 195 -1.23 14.25 5.05
C TYR A 195 -0.30 13.09 4.67
N PHE A 196 0.68 13.30 3.79
CA PHE A 196 1.68 12.29 3.45
C PHE A 196 3.07 12.74 3.85
N ASP A 197 3.81 11.84 4.49
CA ASP A 197 5.23 12.03 4.76
C ASP A 197 6.05 11.52 3.58
N ASP A 198 7.09 12.28 3.23
CA ASP A 198 7.97 11.97 2.13
C ASP A 198 9.09 11.02 2.58
N TRP A 199 9.21 9.89 1.90
CA TRP A 199 10.23 8.88 2.13
C TRP A 199 10.91 8.50 0.82
N GLU A 200 12.17 8.10 0.89
CA GLU A 200 12.99 7.73 -0.27
C GLU A 200 13.58 6.33 -0.10
N ILE A 201 13.84 5.64 -1.21
CA ILE A 201 14.57 4.38 -1.21
C ILE A 201 16.06 4.69 -1.22
N VAL A 202 16.79 4.19 -0.23
CA VAL A 202 18.20 4.55 -0.03
C VAL A 202 19.19 3.46 -0.42
N GLY A 203 18.75 2.20 -0.55
CA GLY A 203 19.65 1.14 -0.95
C GLY A 203 19.05 -0.27 -0.90
N TRP A 204 19.76 -1.17 -1.57
CA TRP A 204 19.76 -2.61 -1.30
C TRP A 204 21.02 -2.83 -0.48
N ASP A 205 20.90 -3.19 0.79
CA ASP A 205 22.07 -3.37 1.64
C ASP A 205 22.95 -4.52 1.11
N SER A 206 23.99 -4.18 0.33
CA SER A 206 24.96 -5.13 -0.23
C SER A 206 26.03 -5.55 0.78
N ARG A 207 25.90 -5.14 2.05
CA ARG A 207 26.88 -5.38 3.12
C ARG A 207 26.52 -6.51 4.10
N SER A 208 25.66 -7.44 3.71
CA SER A 208 25.39 -8.66 4.51
C SER A 208 26.09 -9.93 4.00
N SER A 209 27.08 -9.80 3.11
CA SER A 209 27.95 -10.92 2.69
C SER A 209 29.43 -10.58 2.85
N ALA A 210 29.87 -10.39 4.08
CA ALA A 210 31.27 -10.51 4.50
C ALA A 210 31.32 -10.54 6.03
N ASP A 211 30.97 -11.70 6.60
CA ASP A 211 31.54 -12.22 7.85
C ASP A 211 31.45 -13.75 7.80
#